data_AF-A0A970YIR7-F1
#
_entry.id   AF-A0A970YIR7-F1
#
_cell.length_a   1.000
_cell.length_b   1.000
_cell.length_c   1.000
_cell.angle_alpha   90.00
_cell.angle_beta   90.00
_cell.angle_gamma   90.00
#
_symmetry.space_group_name_H-M   'P 1'
#
loop_
_entity.id
_entity.type
_entity.pdbx_description
1 polymer ?
#
loop_
_entity_poly.entity_id
_entity_poly.type
_entity_poly.pdbx_seq_one_letter_code
_entity_poly.pdbx_strand_id
1 'polypeptide(L)'
;MAEGAVDRRTRESINAFHVMVKPTGALCNLDCAYCFYLHKQELINSRNVISDEVLERFIYEYINSQTVPEIVFTWQGGEPTLLGIDFFKKVVDY
;
A
#
# COMPACT_ATOMS: atom_id res chain seq x y z
N MET A 1 -14.10 17.35 -49.51
CA MET A 1 -13.04 16.54 -48.89
C MET A 1 -12.75 17.18 -47.54
N ALA A 2 -13.48 16.77 -46.51
CA ALA A 2 -13.37 17.34 -45.17
C ALA A 2 -12.34 16.51 -44.39
N GLU A 3 -11.26 17.15 -43.96
CA GLU A 3 -10.23 16.55 -43.11
C GLU A 3 -10.82 16.15 -41.76
N GLY A 4 -10.46 14.94 -41.33
CA GLY A 4 -11.02 14.26 -40.17
C GLY A 4 -10.83 15.04 -38.88
N ALA A 5 -11.96 15.34 -38.23
CA ALA A 5 -12.00 15.87 -36.88
C ALA A 5 -11.39 14.85 -35.92
N VAL A 6 -10.31 15.23 -35.24
CA VAL A 6 -9.85 14.52 -34.02
C VAL A 6 -10.95 14.67 -32.98
N ASP A 7 -11.64 13.57 -32.70
CA ASP A 7 -12.65 13.50 -31.66
C ASP A 7 -12.01 13.79 -30.30
N ARG A 8 -12.41 14.90 -29.66
CA ARG A 8 -11.92 15.32 -28.33
C ARG A 8 -12.65 14.62 -27.18
N ARG A 9 -13.43 13.57 -27.47
CA ARG A 9 -14.20 12.84 -26.44
C ARG A 9 -13.34 11.75 -25.80
N THR A 10 -13.22 11.86 -24.47
CA THR A 10 -12.56 10.96 -23.50
C THR A 10 -11.04 10.83 -23.59
N ARG A 11 -10.32 11.81 -23.03
CA ARG A 11 -8.99 11.56 -22.45
C ARG A 11 -9.23 10.79 -21.15
N GLU A 12 -8.99 9.49 -21.15
CA GLU A 12 -9.08 8.66 -19.95
C GLU A 12 -8.23 9.30 -18.84
N SER A 13 -8.82 9.56 -17.68
CA SER A 13 -8.12 10.26 -16.61
C SER A 13 -7.03 9.35 -16.05
N ILE A 14 -5.78 9.82 -16.10
CA ILE A 14 -4.67 9.12 -15.45
C ILE A 14 -4.88 9.25 -13.93
N ASN A 15 -5.13 8.12 -13.27
CA ASN A 15 -5.17 8.01 -11.82
C ASN A 15 -3.92 7.27 -11.36
N ALA A 16 -3.03 7.99 -10.69
CA ALA A 16 -1.74 7.49 -10.24
C ALA A 16 -1.47 8.04 -8.84
N PHE A 17 -1.29 7.17 -7.86
CA PHE A 17 -0.99 7.57 -6.49
C PHE A 17 -0.21 6.49 -5.75
N HIS A 18 0.51 6.91 -4.72
CA HIS A 18 1.36 6.03 -3.93
C HIS A 18 0.78 5.82 -2.53
N VAL A 19 0.74 4.57 -2.08
CA VAL A 19 0.34 4.21 -0.71
C VAL A 19 1.51 3.56 0.02
N MET A 20 1.81 4.10 1.20
CA MET A 20 2.75 3.50 2.15
C MET A 20 1.96 2.71 3.21
N VAL A 21 1.95 1.40 3.07
CA VAL A 21 1.22 0.50 3.98
C VAL A 21 2.05 0.21 5.21
N LYS A 22 1.40 0.15 6.37
CA LYS A 22 2.04 -0.18 7.65
C LYS A 22 1.47 -1.47 8.24
N PRO A 23 1.84 -2.66 7.71
CA PRO A 23 1.11 -3.90 7.98
C PRO A 23 1.32 -4.42 9.41
N THR A 24 2.34 -3.95 10.12
CA THR A 24 2.63 -4.23 11.54
C THR A 24 2.21 -3.08 12.48
N GLY A 25 1.61 -2.02 11.95
CA GLY A 25 1.42 -0.78 12.69
C GLY A 25 2.77 -0.26 13.21
N ALA A 26 2.83 0.11 14.49
CA ALA A 26 4.05 0.58 15.14
C ALA A 26 4.89 -0.54 15.80
N LEU A 27 4.56 -1.82 15.59
CA LEU A 27 5.31 -2.95 16.13
C LEU A 27 6.72 -3.03 15.54
N CYS A 28 7.74 -2.88 16.39
CA CYS A 28 9.15 -2.91 16.01
C CYS A 28 9.94 -3.70 17.06
N ASN A 29 11.03 -4.33 16.65
CA ASN A 29 11.97 -5.04 17.52
C ASN A 29 13.16 -4.18 17.96
N LEU A 30 13.18 -2.90 17.59
CA LEU A 30 14.20 -1.93 17.96
C LEU A 30 13.57 -0.72 18.66
N ASP A 31 14.36 -0.06 19.49
CA ASP A 31 14.02 1.18 20.19
C ASP A 31 15.00 2.30 19.82
N CYS A 32 14.92 2.74 18.56
CA CYS A 32 15.82 3.76 18.05
C CYS A 32 15.53 5.11 18.70
N ALA A 33 16.55 5.77 19.26
CA ALA A 33 16.41 7.03 20.00
C ALA A 33 15.76 8.19 19.22
N TYR A 34 15.77 8.12 17.88
CA TYR A 34 15.18 9.13 16.99
C TYR A 34 13.83 8.71 16.39
N CYS A 35 13.32 7.51 16.72
CA CYS A 35 12.10 6.98 16.13
C CYS A 35 10.85 7.53 16.82
N PHE A 36 10.22 8.54 16.21
CA PHE A 36 8.95 9.07 16.68
C PHE A 36 7.76 8.09 16.52
N TYR A 37 7.95 6.99 15.77
CA TYR A 37 6.86 6.09 15.38
C TYR A 37 6.60 4.97 16.40
N LEU A 38 7.61 4.53 17.16
CA LEU A 38 7.48 3.42 18.10
C LEU A 38 6.39 3.66 19.15
N HIS A 39 6.37 4.85 19.75
CA HIS A 39 5.39 5.24 20.79
C HIS A 39 3.95 5.38 20.27
N LYS A 40 3.72 5.27 18.96
CA LYS A 40 2.34 5.28 18.40
C LYS A 40 1.55 4.03 18.80
N GLN A 41 2.21 2.96 19.25
CA GLN A 41 1.53 1.78 19.81
C GLN A 41 0.62 2.11 21.00
N GLU A 42 0.92 3.16 21.77
CA GLU A 42 0.15 3.54 22.97
C GLU A 42 -1.08 4.39 22.64
N LEU A 43 -1.04 5.12 21.52
CA LEU A 43 -2.09 6.07 21.11
C LEU A 43 -3.22 5.42 20.33
N ILE A 44 -2.91 4.32 19.66
CA ILE A 44 -3.85 3.56 18.85
C ILE A 44 -3.77 2.17 19.45
N ASN A 45 -4.89 1.56 19.89
CA ASN A 45 -4.97 0.17 20.33
C ASN A 45 -4.62 -0.79 19.15
N SER A 46 -3.40 -0.68 18.66
CA SER A 46 -2.95 -0.98 17.30
C SER A 46 -1.92 -2.08 17.30
N ARG A 47 -2.17 -3.12 18.10
CA ARG A 47 -1.65 -4.46 17.80
C ARG A 47 -2.31 -5.03 16.54
N ASN A 48 -2.65 -4.18 15.58
CA ASN A 48 -3.41 -4.51 14.39
C ASN A 48 -2.40 -4.82 13.31
N VAL A 49 -1.84 -6.02 13.40
CA VAL A 49 -1.30 -6.68 12.22
C VAL A 49 -2.43 -6.76 11.19
N ILE A 50 -2.14 -6.38 9.95
CA ILE A 50 -3.10 -6.49 8.85
C ILE A 50 -3.60 -7.94 8.76
N SER A 51 -4.91 -8.14 8.66
CA SER A 51 -5.46 -9.48 8.43
C SER A 51 -5.31 -9.88 6.96
N ASP A 52 -5.32 -11.18 6.68
CA ASP A 52 -5.28 -11.70 5.30
C ASP A 52 -6.42 -11.11 4.46
N GLU A 53 -7.64 -11.02 4.99
CA GLU A 53 -8.80 -10.42 4.31
C GLU A 53 -8.54 -8.95 3.91
N VAL A 54 -7.96 -8.16 4.81
CA VAL A 54 -7.67 -6.75 4.52
C VAL A 54 -6.50 -6.63 3.54
N LEU A 55 -5.51 -7.52 3.62
CA LEU A 55 -4.37 -7.55 2.70
C LEU A 55 -4.83 -7.86 1.26
N GLU A 56 -5.61 -8.91 1.07
CA GLU A 56 -6.15 -9.31 -0.24
C GLU A 56 -7.00 -8.19 -0.84
N ARG A 57 -7.93 -7.63 -0.05
CA ARG A 57 -8.76 -6.51 -0.51
C ARG A 57 -7.92 -5.27 -0.84
N PHE A 58 -6.90 -4.95 -0.04
CA PHE A 58 -6.02 -3.83 -0.30
C PHE A 58 -5.27 -3.98 -1.63
N ILE A 59 -4.69 -5.15 -1.90
CA ILE A 59 -3.95 -5.40 -3.15
C ILE A 59 -4.90 -5.24 -4.35
N TYR A 60 -6.07 -5.87 -4.29
CA TYR A 60 -7.08 -5.77 -5.34
C TYR A 60 -7.54 -4.33 -5.58
N GLU A 61 -7.94 -3.60 -4.54
CA GLU A 61 -8.42 -2.23 -4.67
C GLU A 61 -7.31 -1.26 -5.09
N TYR A 62 -6.08 -1.44 -4.60
CA TYR A 62 -4.96 -0.56 -4.96
C TYR A 62 -4.54 -0.73 -6.42
N ILE A 63 -4.60 -1.95 -6.96
CA ILE A 63 -4.36 -2.19 -8.38
C ILE A 63 -5.47 -1.58 -9.23
N ASN A 64 -6.73 -1.87 -8.91
CA ASN A 64 -7.89 -1.43 -9.70
C ASN A 64 -8.17 0.07 -9.63
N SER A 65 -7.59 0.78 -8.66
CA SER A 65 -7.73 2.23 -8.52
C SER A 65 -6.71 3.00 -9.35
N GLN A 66 -5.74 2.35 -10.00
CA GLN A 66 -4.71 3.00 -10.79
C GLN A 66 -4.84 2.69 -12.29
N THR A 67 -4.55 3.69 -13.13
CA THR A 67 -4.60 3.58 -14.60
C THR A 67 -3.22 3.70 -15.24
N VAL A 68 -2.16 3.39 -14.46
CA VAL A 68 -0.76 3.39 -14.89
C VAL A 68 -0.23 1.96 -15.03
N PRO A 69 0.74 1.70 -15.93
CA PRO A 69 1.23 0.35 -16.21
C PRO A 69 2.09 -0.24 -15.08
N GLU A 70 2.60 0.59 -14.18
CA GLU A 70 3.43 0.17 -13.05
C GLU A 70 2.86 0.73 -11.76
N ILE A 71 2.75 -0.14 -10.75
CA ILE A 71 2.24 0.19 -9.43
C ILE A 71 3.27 -0.19 -8.39
N VAL A 72 3.63 0.76 -7.53
CA VAL A 72 4.66 0.59 -6.51
C VAL A 72 4.02 0.29 -5.17
N PHE A 73 4.31 -0.88 -4.61
CA PHE A 73 3.97 -1.24 -3.24
C PHE A 73 5.11 -0.86 -2.29
N THR A 74 4.78 -0.16 -1.20
CA THR A 74 5.75 0.18 -0.14
C THR A 74 5.26 -0.29 1.20
N TRP A 75 6.01 -1.21 1.81
CA TRP A 75 5.78 -1.75 3.15
C TRP A 75 6.65 -1.02 4.15
N GLN A 76 6.03 -0.32 5.10
CA GLN A 76 6.68 0.47 6.15
C GLN A 76 6.06 0.16 7.51
N GLY A 77 6.40 0.93 8.53
CA GLY A 77 5.77 0.87 9.83
C GLY A 77 6.47 -0.11 10.74
N GLY A 78 6.77 0.35 11.96
CA GLY A 78 7.51 -0.40 12.95
C GLY A 78 8.69 -1.08 12.27
N GLU A 79 8.70 -2.42 12.32
CA GLU A 79 9.52 -3.26 11.47
C GLU A 79 8.63 -4.24 10.66
N PRO A 80 8.44 -4.06 9.34
CA PRO A 80 7.56 -4.91 8.52
C PRO A 80 8.04 -6.36 8.45
N THR A 81 9.35 -6.61 8.53
CA THR A 81 9.92 -7.96 8.43
C THR A 81 9.53 -8.87 9.59
N LEU A 82 8.98 -8.33 10.68
CA LEU A 82 8.43 -9.10 11.79
C LEU A 82 7.24 -10.00 11.38
N LEU A 83 6.60 -9.74 10.24
CA LEU A 83 5.54 -10.61 9.70
C LEU A 83 6.10 -11.90 9.07
N GLY A 84 7.42 -11.98 8.88
CA GLY A 84 8.09 -13.13 8.28
C GLY A 84 7.88 -13.25 6.78
N ILE A 85 8.62 -14.16 6.16
CA ILE A 85 8.62 -14.33 4.70
C ILE A 85 7.28 -14.80 4.14
N ASP A 86 6.51 -15.57 4.92
CA ASP A 86 5.23 -16.12 4.45
C ASP A 86 4.17 -15.04 4.24
N PHE A 87 4.23 -13.93 5.01
CA PHE A 87 3.42 -12.75 4.73
C PHE A 87 3.75 -12.16 3.34
N PHE A 88 5.02 -12.00 3.01
CA PHE A 88 5.43 -11.43 1.73
C PHE A 88 5.19 -12.39 0.55
N LYS A 89 5.13 -13.70 0.79
CA LYS A 89 4.65 -14.66 -0.23
C LYS A 89 3.18 -14.42 -0.54
N LYS A 90 2.32 -14.30 0.48
CA LYS A 90 0.90 -13.96 0.29
C LYS A 90 0.71 -12.64 -0.47
N VAL A 91 1.52 -11.62 -0.17
CA VAL A 91 1.52 -10.34 -0.90
C VAL A 91 1.71 -10.51 -2.42
N VAL A 92 2.53 -11.49 -2.84
CA VAL A 92 2.80 -11.77 -4.25
C VAL A 92 1.77 -12.72 -4.85
N ASP A 93 1.17 -13.59 -4.03
CA ASP A 93 0.17 -14.57 -4.44
C ASP A 93 -1.22 -13.92 -4.69
N TYR A 94 -1.52 -12.81 -4.00
CA TYR A 94 -2.72 -11.99 -4.20
C TYR A 94 -2.58 -11.01 -5.37
#